data_AF-A0A6C1QDD5-F1
#
_entry.id   AF-A0A6C1QDD5-F1
#
_cell.length_a   1.000
_cell.length_b   1.000
_cell.length_c   1.000
_cell.angle_alpha   90.00
_cell.angle_beta   90.00
_cell.angle_gamma   90.00
#
_symmetry.space_group_name_H-M   'P 1'
#
loop_
_entity.id
_entity.type
_entity.pdbx_description
1 polymer ?
#
loop_
_entity_poly.entity_id
_entity_poly.type
_entity_poly.pdbx_seq_one_letter_code
_entity_poly.pdbx_strand_id
1 'polypeptide(L)'
;MIKNDYGYFTEDFREFVITNPETPRPWFNYMWNEHYAGLVSHSGGGFSFLETPRDNRISRMRYNCLPWDRPGRYILVKDTETGDYWSLSWAPT
;
A
#
# COMPACT_ATOMS: atom_id res chain seq x y z
N MET A 1 -15.67 -13.68 -14.33
CA MET A 1 -14.81 -12.92 -13.39
C MET A 1 -13.49 -12.63 -14.08
N ILE A 2 -13.15 -11.34 -14.26
CA ILE A 2 -11.87 -10.94 -14.85
C ILE A 2 -10.79 -11.09 -13.77
N LYS A 3 -9.75 -11.90 -14.02
CA LYS A 3 -8.74 -12.27 -13.02
C LYS A 3 -7.33 -12.41 -13.62
N ASN A 4 -6.32 -12.40 -12.76
CA ASN A 4 -4.94 -12.76 -13.06
C ASN A 4 -4.35 -13.62 -11.92
N ASP A 5 -3.04 -13.84 -11.93
CA ASP A 5 -2.35 -14.69 -10.94
C ASP A 5 -2.32 -14.09 -9.51
N TYR A 6 -2.68 -12.81 -9.36
CA TYR A 6 -2.57 -12.09 -8.09
C TYR A 6 -3.93 -11.63 -7.52
N GLY A 7 -5.01 -11.74 -8.29
CA GLY A 7 -6.31 -11.26 -7.86
C GLY A 7 -7.39 -11.25 -8.94
N TYR A 8 -8.51 -10.60 -8.64
CA TYR A 8 -9.68 -10.54 -9.51
C TYR A 8 -10.53 -9.28 -9.27
N PHE A 9 -11.32 -8.90 -10.27
CA PHE A 9 -12.36 -7.88 -10.10
C PHE A 9 -13.61 -8.44 -9.44
N THR A 10 -14.22 -7.66 -8.56
CA THR A 10 -15.57 -7.92 -8.02
C THR A 10 -16.62 -7.95 -9.12
N GLU A 11 -17.79 -8.53 -8.84
CA GLU A 11 -18.86 -8.68 -9.83
C GLU A 11 -19.43 -7.34 -10.33
N ASP A 12 -19.42 -6.32 -9.47
CA ASP A 12 -19.83 -4.95 -9.81
C ASP A 12 -18.70 -4.14 -10.47
N PHE A 13 -17.51 -4.73 -10.61
CA PHE A 13 -16.30 -4.14 -11.17
C PHE A 13 -15.80 -2.88 -10.47
N ARG A 14 -16.17 -2.67 -9.20
CA ARG A 14 -15.75 -1.49 -8.42
C ARG A 14 -14.46 -1.70 -7.66
N GLU A 15 -14.06 -2.95 -7.43
CA GLU A 15 -12.85 -3.28 -6.67
C GLU A 15 -12.03 -4.34 -7.39
N PHE A 16 -10.72 -4.28 -7.19
CA PHE A 16 -9.81 -5.36 -7.53
C PHE A 16 -9.28 -5.97 -6.24
N VAL A 17 -9.63 -7.24 -5.99
CA VAL A 17 -9.22 -7.99 -4.79
C VAL A 17 -7.88 -8.65 -5.07
N ILE A 18 -6.85 -8.25 -4.32
CA ILE A 18 -5.52 -8.88 -4.36
C ILE A 18 -5.48 -10.00 -3.33
N THR A 19 -5.26 -11.23 -3.79
CA THR A 19 -5.19 -12.43 -2.93
C THR A 19 -3.76 -12.91 -2.71
N ASN A 20 -2.83 -12.53 -3.59
CA ASN A 20 -1.40 -12.78 -3.43
C ASN A 20 -0.65 -11.43 -3.38
N PRO A 21 -0.03 -11.05 -2.25
CA PRO A 21 0.68 -9.78 -2.12
C PRO A 21 2.04 -9.75 -2.83
N GLU A 22 2.55 -10.86 -3.34
CA GLU A 22 3.83 -10.93 -4.07
C GLU A 22 3.70 -10.47 -5.53
N THR A 23 2.99 -9.37 -5.77
CA THR A 23 2.80 -8.80 -7.10
C THR A 23 4.15 -8.39 -7.73
N PRO A 24 4.29 -8.42 -9.07
CA PRO A 24 5.58 -8.18 -9.73
C PRO A 24 6.07 -6.73 -9.57
N ARG A 25 5.17 -5.82 -9.21
CA ARG A 25 5.40 -4.41 -8.87
C ARG A 25 4.33 -3.96 -7.86
N PRO A 26 4.61 -2.97 -7.01
CA PRO A 26 3.60 -2.42 -6.11
C PRO A 26 2.40 -1.88 -6.90
N TRP A 27 1.20 -2.34 -6.54
CA TRP A 27 -0.05 -1.86 -7.14
C TRP A 27 -0.65 -0.81 -6.24
N PHE A 28 -0.80 0.40 -6.75
CA PHE A 28 -1.26 1.56 -6.00
C PHE A 28 -2.74 1.82 -6.22
N ASN A 29 -3.38 2.30 -5.16
CA ASN A 29 -4.62 3.04 -5.22
C ASN A 29 -4.39 4.48 -4.73
N TYR A 30 -5.33 5.37 -5.08
CA TYR A 30 -5.37 6.74 -4.60
C TYR A 30 -6.52 6.92 -3.63
N MET A 31 -6.23 7.52 -2.49
CA MET A 31 -7.24 8.05 -1.58
C MET A 31 -7.12 9.56 -1.62
N TRP A 32 -8.19 10.26 -1.97
CA TRP A 32 -8.13 11.72 -2.07
C TRP A 32 -9.45 12.40 -1.71
N ASN A 33 -9.35 13.69 -1.42
CA ASN A 33 -10.44 14.65 -1.43
C ASN A 33 -9.93 15.93 -2.13
N GLU A 34 -10.65 17.06 -1.98
CA GLU A 34 -10.30 18.32 -2.65
C GLU A 34 -8.89 18.84 -2.30
N HIS A 35 -8.37 18.52 -1.11
CA HIS A 35 -7.13 19.08 -0.58
C HIS A 35 -6.07 18.02 -0.33
N TYR A 36 -6.46 16.86 0.17
CA TYR A 36 -5.55 15.79 0.56
C TYR A 36 -5.53 14.69 -0.49
N ALA A 37 -4.34 14.15 -0.77
CA ALA A 37 -4.20 12.92 -1.54
C ALA A 37 -3.14 12.01 -0.92
N GLY A 38 -3.40 10.71 -1.01
CA GLY A 38 -2.50 9.65 -0.59
C GLY A 38 -2.43 8.55 -1.65
N LEU A 39 -1.22 8.22 -2.08
CA LEU A 39 -0.95 7.02 -2.87
C LEU A 39 -0.69 5.89 -1.88
N VAL A 40 -1.45 4.81 -1.93
CA VAL A 40 -1.29 3.65 -1.04
C VAL A 40 -1.12 2.40 -1.89
N SER A 41 -0.05 1.64 -1.68
CA SER A 41 0.11 0.33 -2.33
C SER A 41 -0.62 -0.77 -1.56
N HIS A 42 -0.83 -1.92 -2.20
CA HIS A 42 -1.36 -3.11 -1.55
C HIS A 42 -0.50 -3.61 -0.37
N SER A 43 0.77 -3.23 -0.32
CA SER A 43 1.73 -3.54 0.74
C SER A 43 1.93 -2.41 1.78
N GLY A 44 1.06 -1.39 1.77
CA GLY A 44 1.04 -0.30 2.75
C GLY A 44 2.04 0.83 2.48
N GLY A 45 2.83 0.74 1.41
CA GLY A 45 3.73 1.78 0.95
C GLY A 45 3.04 3.03 0.38
N GLY A 46 3.85 3.95 -0.13
CA GLY A 46 3.39 5.22 -0.68
C GLY A 46 3.49 6.39 0.30
N PHE A 47 2.88 7.51 -0.08
CA PHE A 47 2.93 8.75 0.69
C PHE A 47 1.65 9.56 0.59
N SER A 48 1.60 10.67 1.33
CA SER A 48 0.50 11.64 1.30
C SER A 48 1.00 13.06 1.13
N PHE A 49 0.14 13.93 0.62
CA PHE A 49 0.40 15.36 0.45
C PHE A 49 -0.90 16.18 0.54
N LEU A 50 -0.75 17.49 0.75
CA LEU A 50 -1.84 18.47 0.78
C LEU A 50 -1.68 19.47 -0.38
N GLU A 51 -2.63 19.63 -1.28
CA GLU A 51 -2.60 20.46 -2.49
C GLU A 51 -1.54 20.02 -3.53
N THR A 52 -0.26 20.18 -3.18
CA THR A 52 0.88 19.95 -4.07
C THR A 52 1.80 18.84 -3.54
N PRO A 53 2.09 17.80 -4.35
CA PRO A 53 2.98 16.72 -3.96
C PRO A 53 4.46 17.12 -3.92
N ARG A 54 4.81 18.31 -4.45
CA ARG A 54 6.17 18.87 -4.45
C ARG A 54 6.46 19.57 -3.13
N ASP A 55 5.60 20.51 -2.74
CA ASP A 55 5.91 21.47 -1.69
C ASP A 55 5.25 21.11 -0.34
N ASN A 56 4.17 20.33 -0.37
CA ASN A 56 3.36 20.01 0.81
C ASN A 56 3.24 18.50 1.05
N ARG A 57 4.36 17.79 0.88
CA ARG A 57 4.42 16.35 1.14
C ARG A 57 4.44 16.08 2.65
N ILE A 58 3.52 15.23 3.10
CA ILE A 58 3.35 14.88 4.52
C ILE A 58 4.24 13.70 4.92
N SER A 59 4.28 12.64 4.11
CA SER A 59 5.09 11.44 4.37
C SER A 59 6.08 11.18 3.24
N ARG A 60 7.18 10.48 3.55
CA ARG A 60 8.24 10.21 2.57
C ARG A 60 7.90 8.98 1.73
N MET A 61 8.39 8.96 0.50
CA MET A 61 8.45 7.79 -0.38
C MET A 61 9.82 7.78 -1.04
N ARG A 62 10.47 6.63 -1.14
CA ARG A 62 11.73 6.49 -1.87
C ARG A 62 11.45 5.83 -3.21
N TYR A 63 11.51 6.62 -4.28
CA TYR A 63 11.38 6.09 -5.63
C TYR A 63 12.61 5.26 -5.99
N ASN A 64 12.40 4.17 -6.72
CA ASN A 64 13.46 3.30 -7.24
C ASN A 64 14.46 2.78 -6.18
N CYS A 65 14.01 2.54 -4.95
CA CYS A 65 14.83 1.97 -3.88
C CYS A 65 14.69 0.45 -3.79
N LEU A 66 15.68 -0.25 -3.25
CA LEU A 66 15.57 -1.67 -2.88
C LEU A 66 15.65 -1.80 -1.35
N PRO A 67 14.71 -2.52 -0.69
CA PRO A 67 13.45 -3.02 -1.25
C PRO A 67 12.52 -1.88 -1.71
N TRP A 68 11.67 -2.15 -2.72
CA TRP A 68 10.71 -1.18 -3.25
C TRP A 68 9.64 -0.81 -2.21
N ASP A 69 8.87 0.24 -2.51
CA ASP A 69 7.62 0.55 -1.81
C ASP A 69 7.75 0.92 -0.32
N ARG A 70 8.80 1.69 0.00
CA ARG A 70 9.06 2.15 1.37
C ARG A 70 9.47 3.63 1.40
N PRO A 71 9.22 4.33 2.53
CA PRO A 71 8.37 3.91 3.65
C PRO A 71 6.87 4.00 3.29
N GLY A 72 6.00 3.77 4.27
CA GLY A 72 4.55 3.68 4.12
C GLY A 72 3.81 3.86 5.43
N ARG A 73 2.53 3.50 5.44
CA ARG A 73 1.65 3.49 6.62
C ARG A 73 1.52 2.04 7.08
N TYR A 74 2.26 1.69 8.13
CA TYR A 74 2.34 0.31 8.61
C TYR A 74 1.68 0.18 9.98
N ILE A 75 0.94 -0.90 10.15
CA ILE A 75 0.46 -1.36 11.45
C ILE A 75 1.16 -2.69 11.72
N LEU A 76 2.01 -2.69 12.75
CA LEU A 76 2.70 -3.89 13.20
C LEU A 76 1.92 -4.50 14.36
N VAL A 77 1.66 -5.80 14.26
CA VAL A 77 1.09 -6.61 15.33
C VAL A 77 2.20 -7.43 15.95
N LYS A 78 2.18 -7.54 17.27
CA LYS A 78 3.10 -8.39 18.03
C LYS A 78 2.28 -9.30 18.95
N ASP A 79 2.56 -10.59 18.87
CA ASP A 79 2.07 -11.57 19.83
C ASP A 79 2.81 -11.36 21.17
N THR A 80 2.06 -11.17 22.25
CA THR A 80 2.64 -10.91 23.58
C THR A 80 3.16 -12.17 24.27
N GLU A 81 2.67 -13.35 23.89
CA GLU A 81 3.07 -14.63 24.46
C GLU A 81 4.31 -15.20 23.75
N THR A 82 4.30 -15.22 22.40
CA THR A 82 5.43 -15.77 21.62
C THR A 82 6.52 -14.73 21.34
N GLY A 83 6.15 -13.45 21.26
CA GLY A 83 7.03 -12.36 20.87
C GLY A 83 7.16 -12.16 19.35
N ASP A 84 6.51 -13.00 18.54
CA ASP A 84 6.48 -12.87 17.08
C ASP A 84 5.78 -11.57 16.66
N TYR A 85 6.20 -11.01 15.53
CA TYR A 85 5.59 -9.79 14.99
C TYR A 85 5.49 -9.82 13.48
N TRP A 86 4.46 -9.17 12.96
CA TRP A 86 4.22 -9.07 11.52
C TRP A 86 3.47 -7.78 11.19
N SER A 87 3.54 -7.40 9.93
CA SER A 87 2.77 -6.29 9.37
C SER A 87 1.41 -6.76 8.88
N LEU A 88 0.37 -5.96 9.08
CA LEU A 88 -0.94 -6.25 8.51
C LEU A 88 -0.98 -6.10 6.98
N SER A 89 0.02 -5.44 6.38
CA SER A 89 0.13 -5.21 4.94
C SER A 89 1.12 -6.13 4.23
N TRP A 90 1.40 -7.32 4.79
CA TRP A 90 2.49 -8.22 4.35
C TRP A 90 3.88 -7.61 4.53
N ALA A 91 4.26 -6.60 3.74
CA ALA A 91 5.46 -5.81 3.99
C ALA A 91 5.23 -4.83 5.18
N PRO A 92 6.27 -4.41 5.93
CA PRO A 92 7.69 -4.61 5.64
C PRO A 92 8.32 -5.86 6.29
N THR A 93 7.55 -6.65 7.03
CA THR A 93 8.03 -7.81 7.81
C THR A 93 8.14 -9.06 6.96
#